data_AF-A0A1B7WFE8-F1
#
_entry.id   AF-A0A1B7WFE8-F1
#
_cell.length_a   1.000
_cell.length_b   1.000
_cell.length_c   1.000
_cell.angle_alpha   90.00
_cell.angle_beta   90.00
_cell.angle_gamma   90.00
#
_symmetry.space_group_name_H-M   'P 1'
#
loop_
_entity.id
_entity.type
_entity.pdbx_description
1 polymer ?
#
loop_
_entity_poly.entity_id
_entity_poly.type
_entity_poly.pdbx_seq_one_letter_code
_entity_poly.pdbx_strand_id
1 'polypeptide(L)'
;MLPTSTQILRLSQGHLNLLAACPRKFQHSYLEQLNTPLDPKHEEYQILGSRFHLLMQQREMGLPINNLLQADPQLQNWMTDFSKIAPEIFITNIDNQTFRESEHYRTLQIGDYLLTVIYDLLIADQNQAQILDWKTYPQPPKSETLAQNWQTRLYMYVMAETSNYLLENISMTYWFVQSKGQTKKIKFLYNEKEHQKTAEELDQLLNNLTKWIKDYEYNISLPQIKESQKICESCQYAVRCQRQKIKQVNIDINQQFPSLENIAEVSL
;
A
#
# COMPACT_ATOMS: atom_id res chain seq x y z
N MET A 1 32.59 -6.33 22.97
CA MET A 1 32.27 -5.96 21.59
C MET A 1 31.04 -6.74 21.20
N LEU A 2 29.86 -6.12 21.28
CA LEU A 2 28.62 -6.74 20.80
C LEU A 2 28.63 -6.62 19.26
N PRO A 3 28.33 -7.70 18.52
CA PRO A 3 28.23 -7.62 17.07
C PRO A 3 27.03 -6.74 16.75
N THR A 4 27.28 -5.57 16.15
CA THR A 4 26.26 -4.77 15.47
C THR A 4 25.81 -5.57 14.25
N SER A 5 24.84 -6.46 14.44
CA SER A 5 24.06 -6.98 13.32
C SER A 5 23.33 -5.78 12.74
N THR A 6 23.85 -5.20 11.66
CA THR A 6 23.15 -4.20 10.87
C THR A 6 21.85 -4.84 10.39
N GLN A 7 20.76 -4.51 11.08
CA GLN A 7 19.44 -5.05 10.78
C GLN A 7 18.98 -4.41 9.47
N ILE A 8 18.78 -5.22 8.44
CA ILE A 8 18.22 -4.74 7.18
C ILE A 8 16.75 -4.39 7.40
N LEU A 9 16.37 -3.13 7.15
CA LEU A 9 14.99 -2.67 7.25
C LEU A 9 14.23 -2.92 5.94
N ARG A 10 13.08 -3.60 6.03
CA ARG A 10 12.23 -3.88 4.87
C ARG A 10 11.17 -2.79 4.68
N LEU A 11 11.29 -2.02 3.61
CA LEU A 11 10.39 -0.91 3.32
C LEU A 11 9.54 -1.20 2.09
N SER A 12 8.25 -0.85 2.17
CA SER A 12 7.31 -0.90 1.07
C SER A 12 6.90 0.53 0.70
N GLN A 13 6.17 0.69 -0.40
CA GLN A 13 5.50 1.93 -0.77
C GLN A 13 4.64 2.53 0.36
N GLY A 14 3.99 1.69 1.17
CA GLY A 14 3.20 2.14 2.32
C GLY A 14 4.09 2.75 3.39
N HIS A 15 5.23 2.12 3.67
CA HIS A 15 6.23 2.62 4.60
C HIS A 15 6.86 3.94 4.13
N LEU A 16 7.18 4.08 2.83
CA LEU A 16 7.72 5.32 2.28
C LEU A 16 6.69 6.46 2.28
N ASN A 17 5.44 6.19 1.90
CA ASN A 17 4.34 7.16 2.01
C ASN A 17 4.17 7.63 3.47
N LEU A 18 4.22 6.71 4.42
CA LEU A 18 4.09 7.02 5.83
C LEU A 18 5.24 7.90 6.34
N LEU A 19 6.48 7.52 6.02
CA LEU A 19 7.69 8.23 6.42
C LEU A 19 7.73 9.64 5.82
N ALA A 20 7.46 9.77 4.52
CA ALA A 20 7.42 11.05 3.82
C ALA A 20 6.31 11.96 4.37
N ALA A 21 5.17 11.39 4.78
CA ALA A 21 4.07 12.16 5.35
C ALA A 21 4.34 12.62 6.80
N CYS A 22 4.89 11.74 7.65
CA CYS A 22 5.21 12.07 9.05
C CYS A 22 6.17 11.03 9.66
N PRO A 23 7.44 11.39 9.94
CA PRO A 23 8.41 10.49 10.57
C PRO A 23 7.97 9.99 11.95
N ARG A 24 7.36 10.85 12.78
CA ARG A 24 6.78 10.41 14.05
C ARG A 24 5.69 9.35 13.88
N LYS A 25 4.87 9.47 12.82
CA LYS A 25 3.83 8.48 12.52
C LYS A 25 4.45 7.16 12.08
N PHE A 26 5.52 7.22 11.28
CA PHE A 26 6.32 6.06 10.91
C PHE A 26 6.89 5.33 12.14
N GLN A 27 7.45 6.05 13.10
CA GLN A 27 7.91 5.44 14.36
C GLN A 27 6.79 4.65 15.04
N HIS A 28 5.63 5.27 15.28
CA HIS A 28 4.54 4.61 15.99
C HIS A 28 3.96 3.40 15.25
N SER A 29 3.80 3.47 13.93
CA SER A 29 3.16 2.38 13.17
C SER A 29 4.13 1.26 12.78
N TYR A 30 5.38 1.58 12.39
CA TYR A 30 6.33 0.62 11.83
C TYR A 30 7.35 0.14 12.87
N LEU A 31 7.97 1.05 13.63
CA LEU A 31 8.98 0.66 14.63
C LEU A 31 8.33 0.11 15.91
N GLU A 32 7.24 0.74 16.36
CA GLU A 32 6.60 0.41 17.64
C GLU A 32 5.34 -0.46 17.48
N GLN A 33 4.86 -0.66 16.24
CA GLN A 33 3.69 -1.50 15.91
C GLN A 33 2.39 -1.12 16.66
N LEU A 34 2.19 0.16 16.97
CA LEU A 34 1.08 0.67 17.77
C LEU A 34 -0.20 0.93 16.95
N ASN A 35 -0.50 0.09 15.95
CA ASN A 35 -1.66 0.31 15.09
C ASN A 35 -2.97 0.15 15.88
N THR A 36 -3.92 1.06 15.69
CA THR A 36 -5.28 0.87 16.22
C THR A 36 -6.12 -0.02 15.29
N PRO A 37 -7.12 -0.75 15.82
CA PRO A 37 -8.11 -1.43 15.01
C PRO A 37 -8.75 -0.46 14.01
N LEU A 38 -9.11 -0.99 12.84
CA LEU A 38 -9.83 -0.23 11.84
C LEU A 38 -11.28 0.00 12.29
N ASP A 39 -11.90 1.05 11.77
CA ASP A 39 -13.35 1.19 11.83
C ASP A 39 -14.00 -0.04 11.15
N PRO A 40 -14.94 -0.75 11.81
CA PRO A 40 -15.55 -1.97 11.27
C PRO A 40 -16.10 -1.82 9.84
N LYS A 41 -16.64 -0.64 9.50
CA LYS A 41 -17.10 -0.39 8.13
C LYS A 41 -15.95 -0.38 7.13
N HIS A 42 -14.81 0.19 7.51
CA HIS A 42 -13.61 0.18 6.67
C HIS A 42 -13.02 -1.22 6.56
N GLU A 43 -13.12 -2.04 7.60
CA GLU A 43 -12.68 -3.44 7.61
C GLU A 43 -13.46 -4.29 6.59
N GLU A 44 -14.79 -4.18 6.54
CA GLU A 44 -15.61 -4.89 5.55
C GLU A 44 -15.19 -4.58 4.10
N TYR A 45 -14.96 -3.30 3.78
CA TYR A 45 -14.48 -2.90 2.45
C TYR A 45 -13.08 -3.43 2.15
N GLN A 46 -12.20 -3.49 3.14
CA GLN A 46 -10.86 -4.06 2.97
C GLN A 46 -10.91 -5.57 2.75
N ILE A 47 -11.74 -6.31 3.51
CA ILE A 47 -11.94 -7.75 3.33
C ILE A 47 -12.41 -8.04 1.91
N LEU A 48 -13.41 -7.30 1.45
CA LEU A 48 -13.94 -7.47 0.10
C LEU A 48 -12.90 -7.12 -0.97
N GLY A 49 -12.13 -6.05 -0.76
CA GLY A 49 -10.99 -5.70 -1.59
C GLY A 49 -9.98 -6.83 -1.69
N SER A 50 -9.52 -7.37 -0.56
CA SER A 50 -8.58 -8.50 -0.50
C SER A 50 -9.12 -9.75 -1.20
N ARG A 51 -10.41 -10.06 -1.04
CA ARG A 51 -11.06 -11.18 -1.75
C ARG A 51 -11.03 -10.98 -3.27
N PHE A 52 -11.21 -9.74 -3.74
CA PHE A 52 -11.09 -9.43 -5.17
C PHE A 52 -9.66 -9.67 -5.69
N HIS A 53 -8.61 -9.23 -4.97
CA HIS A 53 -7.22 -9.52 -5.36
C HIS A 53 -6.96 -11.02 -5.43
N LEU A 54 -7.38 -11.79 -4.41
CA LEU A 54 -7.24 -13.26 -4.40
C LEU A 54 -7.96 -13.93 -5.59
N LEU A 55 -9.15 -13.45 -5.95
CA LEU A 55 -9.86 -13.95 -7.14
C LEU A 55 -9.09 -13.68 -8.43
N MET A 56 -8.52 -12.49 -8.58
CA MET A 56 -7.69 -12.15 -9.73
C MET A 56 -6.43 -13.01 -9.79
N GLN A 57 -5.74 -13.19 -8.66
CA GLN A 57 -4.58 -14.07 -8.55
C GLN A 57 -4.93 -15.51 -8.94
N GLN A 58 -6.00 -16.07 -8.35
CA GLN A 58 -6.46 -17.43 -8.63
C GLN A 58 -6.78 -17.63 -10.11
N ARG A 59 -7.43 -16.65 -10.72
CA ARG A 59 -7.72 -16.65 -12.15
C ARG A 59 -6.45 -16.66 -13.00
N GLU A 60 -5.49 -15.77 -12.73
CA GLU A 60 -4.24 -15.69 -13.50
C GLU A 60 -3.43 -16.99 -13.41
N MET A 61 -3.56 -17.74 -12.30
CA MET A 61 -3.00 -19.09 -12.16
C MET A 61 -3.78 -20.19 -12.92
N GLY A 62 -4.87 -19.85 -13.62
CA GLY A 62 -5.71 -20.80 -14.37
C GLY A 62 -6.62 -21.67 -13.49
N LEU A 63 -6.79 -21.31 -12.22
CA LEU A 63 -7.64 -22.05 -11.29
C LEU A 63 -9.12 -21.61 -11.42
N PRO A 64 -10.07 -22.53 -11.21
CA PRO A 64 -11.49 -22.22 -11.35
C PRO A 64 -11.96 -21.24 -10.27
N ILE A 65 -12.64 -20.16 -10.66
CA ILE A 65 -13.18 -19.13 -9.75
C ILE A 65 -14.71 -19.15 -9.64
N ASN A 66 -15.41 -19.91 -10.49
CA ASN A 66 -16.86 -19.84 -10.64
C ASN A 66 -17.62 -20.08 -9.33
N ASN A 67 -17.20 -21.08 -8.54
CA ASN A 67 -17.84 -21.39 -7.26
C ASN A 67 -17.68 -20.25 -6.24
N LEU A 68 -16.55 -19.55 -6.26
CA LEU A 68 -16.29 -18.41 -5.39
C LEU A 68 -17.16 -17.20 -5.78
N LEU A 69 -17.31 -16.95 -7.08
CA LEU A 69 -18.18 -15.88 -7.56
C LEU A 69 -19.66 -16.17 -7.28
N GLN A 70 -20.12 -17.42 -7.43
CA GLN A 70 -21.50 -17.81 -7.12
C GLN A 70 -21.82 -17.64 -5.63
N ALA A 71 -20.85 -17.83 -4.75
CA ALA A 71 -21.00 -17.67 -3.30
C ALA A 71 -21.04 -16.19 -2.86
N ASP A 72 -20.55 -15.26 -3.68
CA ASP A 72 -20.46 -13.84 -3.35
C ASP A 72 -20.99 -12.97 -4.51
N PRO A 73 -22.28 -12.59 -4.48
CA PRO A 73 -22.90 -11.78 -5.52
C PRO A 73 -22.21 -10.43 -5.77
N GLN A 74 -21.57 -9.85 -4.74
CA GLN A 74 -20.89 -8.58 -4.88
C GLN A 74 -19.59 -8.74 -5.68
N LEU A 75 -18.80 -9.78 -5.40
CA LEU A 75 -17.61 -10.12 -6.19
C LEU A 75 -17.96 -10.54 -7.62
N GLN A 76 -19.05 -11.30 -7.82
CA GLN A 76 -19.56 -11.63 -9.15
C GLN A 76 -19.87 -10.36 -9.96
N ASN A 77 -20.52 -9.37 -9.36
CA ASN A 77 -20.81 -8.10 -10.03
C ASN A 77 -19.53 -7.34 -10.38
N TRP A 78 -18.58 -7.22 -9.45
CA TRP A 78 -17.29 -6.56 -9.72
C TRP A 78 -16.53 -7.24 -10.85
N MET A 79 -16.48 -8.57 -10.86
CA MET A 79 -15.81 -9.33 -11.90
C MET A 79 -16.47 -9.14 -13.28
N THR A 80 -17.80 -9.16 -13.29
CA THR A 80 -18.59 -8.95 -14.51
C THR A 80 -18.40 -7.55 -15.07
N ASP A 81 -18.40 -6.52 -14.22
CA ASP A 81 -18.21 -5.15 -14.65
C ASP A 81 -16.76 -4.89 -15.07
N PHE A 82 -15.80 -5.44 -14.34
CA PHE A 82 -14.39 -5.27 -14.65
C PHE A 82 -14.02 -5.94 -15.98
N SER A 83 -14.54 -7.13 -16.27
CA SER A 83 -14.32 -7.79 -17.56
C SER A 83 -14.87 -7.03 -18.77
N LYS A 84 -15.93 -6.24 -18.59
CA LYS A 84 -16.45 -5.34 -19.65
C LYS A 84 -15.58 -4.11 -19.84
N ILE A 85 -15.01 -3.60 -18.75
CA ILE A 85 -14.23 -2.36 -18.72
C ILE A 85 -12.79 -2.57 -19.17
N ALA A 86 -12.23 -3.74 -18.89
CA ALA A 86 -10.84 -4.09 -19.13
C ALA A 86 -10.70 -5.43 -19.88
N PRO A 87 -11.43 -5.64 -21.00
CA PRO A 87 -11.42 -6.93 -21.71
C PRO A 87 -10.00 -7.39 -22.08
N GLU A 88 -9.07 -6.44 -22.31
CA GLU A 88 -7.67 -6.72 -22.59
C GLU A 88 -6.95 -7.49 -21.48
N ILE A 89 -7.39 -7.38 -20.23
CA ILE A 89 -6.81 -8.13 -19.11
C ILE A 89 -7.30 -9.58 -19.15
N PHE A 90 -8.55 -9.78 -19.57
CA PHE A 90 -9.21 -11.07 -19.56
C PHE A 90 -8.87 -11.93 -20.79
N ILE A 91 -8.48 -11.30 -21.89
CA ILE A 91 -8.04 -11.99 -23.11
C ILE A 91 -6.56 -12.38 -22.95
N THR A 92 -6.32 -13.62 -22.57
CA THR A 92 -4.99 -14.23 -22.53
C THR A 92 -4.60 -14.69 -23.94
N ASN A 93 -4.15 -13.78 -24.81
CA ASN A 93 -3.39 -14.21 -25.99
C ASN A 93 -1.99 -14.60 -25.52
N ILE A 94 -1.85 -15.86 -25.11
CA ILE A 94 -0.57 -16.46 -24.76
C ILE A 94 0.14 -16.72 -26.09
N ASP A 95 0.77 -15.71 -26.67
CA ASP A 95 1.92 -16.00 -27.49
C ASP A 95 3.05 -16.48 -26.54
N ASN A 96 3.97 -17.29 -27.05
CA ASN A 96 5.07 -17.81 -26.23
C ASN A 96 6.09 -16.71 -25.82
N GLN A 97 5.84 -15.44 -26.13
CA GLN A 97 6.74 -14.32 -25.90
C GLN A 97 6.26 -13.39 -24.76
N THR A 98 5.01 -13.52 -24.35
CA THR A 98 4.40 -12.71 -23.30
C THR A 98 4.45 -13.42 -21.95
N PHE A 99 5.19 -12.84 -21.01
CA PHE A 99 5.22 -13.19 -19.61
C PHE A 99 4.06 -12.55 -18.84
N ARG A 100 3.35 -13.34 -18.03
CA ARG A 100 2.29 -12.89 -17.14
C ARG A 100 2.42 -13.54 -15.77
N GLU A 101 2.52 -12.73 -14.73
CA GLU A 101 2.58 -13.22 -13.35
C GLU A 101 1.79 -12.32 -12.40
N SER A 102 0.89 -12.95 -11.64
CA SER A 102 0.15 -12.28 -10.56
C SER A 102 0.96 -12.25 -9.27
N GLU A 103 0.78 -11.23 -8.44
CA GLU A 103 1.54 -11.02 -7.20
C GLU A 103 3.06 -11.07 -7.41
N HIS A 104 3.54 -10.53 -8.54
CA HIS A 104 4.95 -10.57 -8.91
C HIS A 104 5.79 -9.76 -7.92
N TYR A 105 6.61 -10.46 -7.14
CA TYR A 105 7.43 -9.92 -6.07
C TYR A 105 8.79 -9.46 -6.59
N ARG A 106 9.21 -8.23 -6.23
CA ARG A 106 10.56 -7.72 -6.50
C ARG A 106 11.17 -7.03 -5.29
N THR A 107 12.49 -7.06 -5.23
CA THR A 107 13.27 -6.36 -4.21
C THR A 107 14.42 -5.57 -4.80
N LEU A 108 14.71 -4.44 -4.19
CA LEU A 108 15.90 -3.63 -4.46
C LEU A 108 16.56 -3.27 -3.12
N GLN A 109 17.84 -3.60 -2.99
CA GLN A 109 18.61 -3.23 -1.80
C GLN A 109 19.35 -1.91 -2.02
N ILE A 110 19.18 -0.96 -1.09
CA ILE A 110 19.90 0.31 -1.04
C ILE A 110 20.48 0.46 0.37
N GLY A 111 21.80 0.24 0.51
CA GLY A 111 22.44 0.20 1.82
C GLY A 111 21.80 -0.84 2.75
N ASP A 112 21.35 -0.39 3.92
CA ASP A 112 20.68 -1.21 4.95
C ASP A 112 19.16 -1.32 4.73
N TYR A 113 18.63 -0.89 3.58
CA TYR A 113 17.22 -0.93 3.26
C TYR A 113 16.92 -1.93 2.14
N LEU A 114 15.98 -2.84 2.39
CA LEU A 114 15.43 -3.73 1.37
C LEU A 114 14.05 -3.23 0.96
N LEU A 115 13.99 -2.55 -0.17
CA LEU A 115 12.76 -2.09 -0.78
C LEU A 115 12.03 -3.29 -1.37
N THR A 116 10.75 -3.43 -1.08
CA THR A 116 9.91 -4.55 -1.52
C THR A 116 8.67 -4.02 -2.24
N VAL A 117 8.41 -4.53 -3.44
CA VAL A 117 7.20 -4.25 -4.22
C VAL A 117 6.55 -5.55 -4.65
N ILE A 118 5.22 -5.53 -4.73
CA ILE A 118 4.40 -6.64 -5.21
C ILE A 118 3.44 -6.06 -6.23
N TYR A 119 3.55 -6.51 -7.48
CA TYR A 119 2.67 -6.10 -8.56
C TYR A 119 1.48 -7.04 -8.61
N ASP A 120 0.25 -6.52 -8.57
CA ASP A 120 -0.93 -7.40 -8.61
C ASP A 120 -0.95 -8.24 -9.90
N LEU A 121 -0.52 -7.65 -11.02
CA LEU A 121 -0.23 -8.38 -12.26
C LEU A 121 0.90 -7.68 -13.03
N LEU A 122 1.94 -8.43 -13.36
CA LEU A 122 2.97 -8.03 -14.32
C LEU A 122 2.69 -8.69 -15.67
N ILE A 123 2.58 -7.88 -16.72
CA ILE A 123 2.55 -8.33 -18.11
C ILE A 123 3.79 -7.79 -18.79
N ALA A 124 4.65 -8.65 -19.33
CA ALA A 124 5.90 -8.24 -19.93
C ALA A 124 6.25 -9.07 -21.16
N ASP A 125 6.98 -8.48 -22.10
CA ASP A 125 7.55 -9.17 -23.26
C ASP A 125 9.02 -8.75 -23.43
N GLN A 126 9.65 -8.97 -24.58
CA GLN A 126 11.03 -8.56 -24.81
C GLN A 126 11.23 -7.03 -24.90
N ASN A 127 10.16 -6.30 -25.18
CA ASN A 127 10.19 -4.87 -25.45
C ASN A 127 9.70 -4.04 -24.25
N GLN A 128 8.66 -4.50 -23.54
CA GLN A 128 7.97 -3.70 -22.52
C GLN A 128 7.60 -4.46 -21.25
N ALA A 129 7.40 -3.69 -20.17
CA ALA A 129 6.86 -4.16 -18.91
C ALA A 129 5.68 -3.29 -18.46
N GLN A 130 4.54 -3.94 -18.20
CA GLN A 130 3.30 -3.31 -17.76
C GLN A 130 2.94 -3.83 -16.37
N ILE A 131 3.01 -2.92 -15.40
CA ILE A 131 2.60 -3.16 -14.02
C ILE A 131 1.13 -2.78 -13.91
N LEU A 132 0.29 -3.71 -13.48
CA LEU A 132 -1.12 -3.46 -13.22
C LEU A 132 -1.39 -3.55 -11.72
N ASP A 133 -2.27 -2.66 -11.25
CA ASP A 133 -2.69 -2.59 -9.86
C ASP A 133 -4.22 -2.39 -9.77
N TRP A 134 -4.87 -3.24 -8.98
CA TRP A 134 -6.32 -3.27 -8.80
C TRP A 134 -6.71 -2.36 -7.65
N LYS A 135 -7.57 -1.37 -7.92
CA LYS A 135 -8.14 -0.49 -6.90
C LYS A 135 -9.63 -0.75 -6.76
N THR A 136 -10.01 -1.11 -5.55
CA THR A 136 -11.39 -1.46 -5.21
C THR A 136 -12.14 -0.35 -4.51
N TYR A 137 -11.56 0.84 -4.30
CA TYR A 137 -12.29 1.98 -3.74
C TYR A 137 -13.12 2.73 -4.82
N PRO A 138 -14.24 3.37 -4.45
CA PRO A 138 -15.22 3.88 -5.42
C PRO A 138 -14.82 5.17 -6.14
N GLN A 139 -13.89 5.94 -5.57
CA GLN A 139 -13.47 7.24 -6.11
C GLN A 139 -11.96 7.25 -6.41
N PRO A 140 -11.56 7.26 -7.69
CA PRO A 140 -10.17 7.47 -8.07
C PRO A 140 -9.62 8.79 -7.52
N PRO A 141 -8.44 8.82 -6.88
CA PRO A 141 -7.72 10.05 -6.64
C PRO A 141 -7.39 10.75 -7.97
N LYS A 142 -7.05 12.04 -7.88
CA LYS A 142 -6.55 12.78 -9.04
C LYS A 142 -5.26 12.14 -9.56
N SER A 143 -5.07 12.18 -10.87
CA SER A 143 -3.90 11.59 -11.54
C SER A 143 -2.59 12.16 -10.96
N GLU A 144 -2.55 13.45 -10.68
CA GLU A 144 -1.38 14.13 -10.12
C GLU A 144 -1.05 13.63 -8.71
N THR A 145 -2.07 13.33 -7.89
CA THR A 145 -1.89 12.74 -6.57
C THR A 145 -1.32 11.33 -6.65
N LEU A 146 -1.78 10.51 -7.61
CA LEU A 146 -1.25 9.17 -7.82
C LEU A 146 0.18 9.22 -8.37
N ALA A 147 0.49 10.11 -9.29
CA ALA A 147 1.86 10.29 -9.80
C ALA A 147 2.89 10.61 -8.70
N GLN A 148 2.51 11.39 -7.69
CA GLN A 148 3.41 11.68 -6.57
C GLN A 148 3.46 10.59 -5.50
N ASN A 149 2.51 9.63 -5.51
CA ASN A 149 2.44 8.57 -4.51
C ASN A 149 3.64 7.61 -4.65
N TRP A 150 4.20 7.17 -3.52
CA TRP A 150 5.32 6.23 -3.53
C TRP A 150 4.98 4.89 -4.17
N GLN A 151 3.71 4.47 -4.23
CA GLN A 151 3.35 3.26 -4.94
C GLN A 151 3.70 3.36 -6.43
N THR A 152 3.19 4.38 -7.12
CA THR A 152 3.48 4.64 -8.53
C THR A 152 4.98 4.73 -8.79
N ARG A 153 5.66 5.54 -7.98
CA ARG A 153 7.07 5.85 -8.17
C ARG A 153 7.98 4.68 -7.88
N LEU A 154 7.80 4.03 -6.72
CA LEU A 154 8.62 2.90 -6.30
C LEU A 154 8.41 1.69 -7.21
N TYR A 155 7.19 1.43 -7.68
CA TYR A 155 6.91 0.28 -8.52
C TYR A 155 7.65 0.37 -9.86
N MET A 156 7.57 1.51 -10.54
CA MET A 156 8.27 1.74 -11.80
C MET A 156 9.79 1.84 -11.60
N TYR A 157 10.24 2.48 -10.51
CA TYR A 157 11.67 2.57 -10.18
C TYR A 157 12.29 1.20 -9.93
N VAL A 158 11.67 0.36 -9.08
CA VAL A 158 12.17 -1.01 -8.83
C VAL A 158 12.13 -1.85 -10.10
N MET A 159 11.12 -1.69 -10.97
CA MET A 159 11.11 -2.37 -12.26
C MET A 159 12.33 -2.01 -13.09
N ALA A 160 12.62 -0.71 -13.24
CA ALA A 160 13.78 -0.23 -13.98
C ALA A 160 15.10 -0.74 -13.39
N GLU A 161 15.27 -0.64 -12.07
CA GLU A 161 16.51 -1.03 -11.38
C GLU A 161 16.78 -2.53 -11.34
N THR A 162 15.77 -3.36 -11.61
CA THR A 162 15.87 -4.82 -11.48
C THR A 162 15.56 -5.56 -12.79
N SER A 163 15.59 -4.84 -13.91
CA SER A 163 15.37 -5.38 -15.24
C SER A 163 16.23 -4.66 -16.28
N ASN A 164 16.15 -5.11 -17.54
CA ASN A 164 16.87 -4.50 -18.66
C ASN A 164 15.93 -3.71 -19.59
N TYR A 165 14.72 -3.37 -19.14
CA TYR A 165 13.80 -2.58 -19.95
C TYR A 165 14.28 -1.14 -20.08
N LEU A 166 14.13 -0.56 -21.27
CA LEU A 166 14.23 0.89 -21.43
C LEU A 166 13.15 1.58 -20.58
N LEU A 167 13.48 2.73 -20.00
CA LEU A 167 12.59 3.43 -19.08
C LEU A 167 11.24 3.75 -19.75
N GLU A 168 11.26 4.21 -21.00
CA GLU A 168 10.06 4.51 -21.80
C GLU A 168 9.16 3.29 -22.06
N ASN A 169 9.69 2.08 -21.90
CA ASN A 169 8.96 0.83 -22.09
C ASN A 169 8.39 0.26 -20.79
N ILE A 170 8.56 0.96 -19.66
CA ILE A 170 7.95 0.62 -18.37
C ILE A 170 6.70 1.48 -18.19
N SER A 171 5.61 0.84 -17.76
CA SER A 171 4.40 1.57 -17.40
C SER A 171 3.69 0.96 -16.21
N MET A 172 2.93 1.79 -15.49
CA MET A 172 2.04 1.35 -14.42
C MET A 172 0.62 1.81 -14.70
N THR A 173 -0.35 0.92 -14.59
CA THR A 173 -1.77 1.23 -14.77
C THR A 173 -2.58 0.83 -13.54
N TYR A 174 -3.25 1.81 -12.94
CA TYR A 174 -4.28 1.56 -11.95
C TYR A 174 -5.61 1.28 -12.64
N TRP A 175 -6.28 0.21 -12.22
CA TRP A 175 -7.62 -0.14 -12.65
C TRP A 175 -8.60 -0.02 -11.50
N PHE A 176 -9.63 0.82 -11.67
CA PHE A 176 -10.59 1.14 -10.61
C PHE A 176 -11.88 0.33 -10.79
N VAL A 177 -11.91 -0.84 -10.16
CA VAL A 177 -12.97 -1.86 -10.28
C VAL A 177 -14.35 -1.29 -9.89
N GLN A 178 -14.40 -0.54 -8.80
CA GLN A 178 -15.64 0.05 -8.27
C GLN A 178 -15.91 1.49 -8.73
N SER A 179 -15.12 2.03 -9.68
CA SER A 179 -15.25 3.45 -10.02
C SER A 179 -16.66 3.77 -10.48
N LYS A 180 -17.37 4.63 -9.72
CA LYS A 180 -18.69 5.14 -10.12
C LYS A 180 -18.58 6.29 -11.14
N GLY A 181 -17.36 6.78 -11.37
CA GLY A 181 -17.07 7.83 -12.34
C GLY A 181 -16.75 7.27 -13.74
N GLN A 182 -16.47 8.20 -14.65
CA GLN A 182 -16.03 7.88 -16.03
C GLN A 182 -14.61 7.29 -16.05
N THR A 183 -13.73 7.73 -15.15
CA THR A 183 -12.35 7.23 -15.09
C THR A 183 -12.32 5.81 -14.54
N LYS A 184 -12.04 4.85 -15.41
CA LYS A 184 -11.89 3.43 -15.06
C LYS A 184 -10.44 2.97 -14.94
N LYS A 185 -9.51 3.71 -15.57
CA LYS A 185 -8.08 3.45 -15.49
C LYS A 185 -7.26 4.73 -15.52
N ILE A 186 -6.09 4.70 -14.90
CA ILE A 186 -5.09 5.78 -14.98
C ILE A 186 -3.74 5.10 -15.26
N LYS A 187 -3.12 5.44 -16.39
CA LYS A 187 -1.84 4.90 -16.83
C LYS A 187 -0.74 5.96 -16.67
N PHE A 188 0.38 5.53 -16.11
CA PHE A 188 1.63 6.27 -16.00
C PHE A 188 2.67 5.62 -16.92
N LEU A 189 3.33 6.44 -17.73
CA LEU A 189 4.51 6.06 -18.49
C LEU A 189 5.74 6.47 -17.68
N TYR A 190 6.85 5.79 -17.89
CA TYR A 190 8.09 6.08 -17.19
C TYR A 190 9.12 6.71 -18.12
N ASN A 191 10.04 7.50 -17.57
CA ASN A 191 11.11 8.16 -18.32
C ASN A 191 12.26 8.57 -17.40
N GLU A 192 13.35 9.02 -18.00
CA GLU A 192 14.57 9.47 -17.33
C GLU A 192 14.31 10.51 -16.23
N LYS A 193 13.44 11.50 -16.49
CA LYS A 193 13.16 12.57 -15.52
C LYS A 193 12.47 12.03 -14.27
N GLU A 194 11.50 11.14 -14.42
CA GLU A 194 10.81 10.51 -13.30
C GLU A 194 11.73 9.54 -12.55
N HIS A 195 12.63 8.89 -13.27
CA HIS A 195 13.62 8.00 -12.71
C HIS A 195 14.61 8.74 -11.81
N GLN A 196 15.28 9.77 -12.33
CA GLN A 196 16.23 10.60 -11.58
C GLN A 196 15.56 11.24 -10.36
N LYS A 197 14.37 11.84 -10.54
CA LYS A 197 13.61 12.43 -9.42
C LYS A 197 13.28 11.41 -8.34
N THR A 198 12.96 10.17 -8.74
CA THR A 198 12.65 9.10 -7.78
C THR A 198 13.89 8.64 -7.03
N ALA A 199 15.03 8.47 -7.72
CA ALA A 199 16.30 8.15 -7.10
C ALA A 199 16.71 9.21 -6.06
N GLU A 200 16.68 10.49 -6.43
CA GLU A 200 17.08 11.61 -5.56
C GLU A 200 16.22 11.70 -4.30
N GLU A 201 14.89 11.69 -4.45
CA GLU A 201 13.99 11.80 -3.28
C GLU A 201 14.03 10.54 -2.41
N LEU A 202 14.25 9.36 -3.00
CA LEU A 202 14.39 8.11 -2.26
C LEU A 202 15.67 8.12 -1.44
N ASP A 203 16.81 8.49 -2.05
CA ASP A 203 18.09 8.62 -1.35
C ASP A 203 17.98 9.61 -0.18
N GLN A 204 17.39 10.79 -0.40
CA GLN A 204 17.16 11.76 0.67
C GLN A 204 16.30 11.20 1.80
N LEU A 205 15.21 10.50 1.47
CA LEU A 205 14.29 9.92 2.44
C LEU A 205 14.97 8.83 3.28
N LEU A 206 15.75 7.95 2.65
CA LEU A 206 16.50 6.89 3.32
C LEU A 206 17.65 7.45 4.17
N ASN A 207 18.39 8.44 3.67
CA ASN A 207 19.45 9.11 4.43
C ASN A 207 18.93 9.81 5.68
N ASN A 208 17.73 10.42 5.60
CA ASN A 208 17.06 10.96 6.78
C ASN A 208 16.63 9.88 7.75
N LEU A 209 16.08 8.77 7.24
CA LEU A 209 15.70 7.63 8.06
C LEU A 209 16.90 7.03 8.81
N THR A 210 18.06 6.89 8.16
CA THR A 210 19.28 6.38 8.81
C THR A 210 19.66 7.22 10.02
N LYS A 211 19.64 8.55 9.87
CA LYS A 211 19.93 9.49 10.97
C LYS A 211 18.92 9.34 12.10
N TRP A 212 17.63 9.27 11.75
CA TRP A 212 16.58 9.16 12.76
C TRP A 212 16.57 7.83 13.50
N ILE A 213 16.88 6.71 12.83
CA ILE A 213 17.00 5.41 13.48
C ILE A 213 18.15 5.44 14.48
N LYS A 214 19.31 6.00 14.07
CA LYS A 214 20.44 6.17 14.97
C LYS A 214 20.08 7.01 16.20
N ASP A 215 19.39 8.13 16.01
CA ASP A 215 18.92 8.96 17.13
C ASP A 215 17.92 8.19 18.02
N TYR A 216 17.06 7.38 17.41
CA TYR A 216 16.07 6.56 18.11
C TYR A 216 16.70 5.49 19.01
N GLU A 217 17.84 4.91 18.61
CA GLU A 217 18.63 4.01 19.47
C GLU A 217 19.11 4.69 20.77
N TYR A 218 19.25 6.02 20.75
CA TYR A 218 19.54 6.84 21.94
C TYR A 218 18.29 7.44 22.60
N ASN A 219 17.12 6.84 22.39
CA ASN A 219 15.81 7.27 22.91
C ASN A 219 15.35 8.66 22.41
N ILE A 220 15.91 9.15 21.30
CA ILE A 220 15.44 10.38 20.66
C ILE A 220 14.40 10.00 19.61
N SER A 221 13.15 10.33 19.88
CA SER A 221 12.06 10.00 18.95
C SER A 221 12.14 10.78 17.64
N LEU A 222 11.64 10.17 16.55
CA LEU A 222 11.56 10.74 15.20
C LEU A 222 10.86 12.11 15.20
N PRO A 223 11.23 13.02 14.29
CA PRO A 223 10.69 14.38 14.28
C PRO A 223 9.17 14.37 14.05
N GLN A 224 8.49 15.28 14.74
CA GLN A 224 7.09 15.57 14.47
C GLN A 224 6.99 16.68 13.41
N ILE A 225 5.96 16.63 12.56
CA ILE A 225 5.62 17.71 11.63
C ILE A 225 4.83 18.82 12.32
N LYS A 226 4.68 19.99 11.70
CA LYS A 226 3.89 21.11 12.27
C LYS A 226 2.45 20.67 12.60
N GLU A 227 1.92 21.11 13.75
CA GLU A 227 0.56 20.76 14.21
C GLU A 227 -0.54 21.25 13.24
N SER A 228 -0.33 22.39 12.59
CA SER A 228 -1.27 22.99 11.62
C SER A 228 -1.44 22.19 10.32
N GLN A 229 -0.74 21.07 10.16
CA GLN A 229 -0.90 20.19 8.99
C GLN A 229 -2.16 19.36 9.15
N LYS A 230 -3.03 19.35 8.13
CA LYS A 230 -4.32 18.63 8.14
C LYS A 230 -4.22 17.16 8.54
N ILE A 231 -3.11 16.49 8.20
CA ILE A 231 -2.86 15.09 8.56
C ILE A 231 -2.82 14.86 10.09
N CYS A 232 -2.58 15.90 10.89
CA CYS A 232 -2.54 15.82 12.34
C CYS A 232 -3.92 15.87 12.98
N GLU A 233 -4.90 16.50 12.33
CA GLU A 233 -6.27 16.68 12.86
C GLU A 233 -6.98 15.34 13.11
N SER A 234 -6.79 14.38 12.20
CA SER A 234 -7.37 13.04 12.26
C SER A 234 -6.35 11.95 12.61
N CYS A 235 -5.16 12.33 13.10
CA CYS A 235 -4.12 11.36 13.40
C CYS A 235 -4.44 10.58 14.68
N GLN A 236 -4.52 9.24 14.58
CA GLN A 236 -4.70 8.33 15.72
C GLN A 236 -3.64 8.50 16.83
N TYR A 237 -2.46 9.03 16.49
CA TYR A 237 -1.36 9.25 17.44
C TYR A 237 -1.31 10.68 18.00
N ALA A 238 -2.36 11.49 17.80
CA ALA A 238 -2.37 12.88 18.26
C ALA A 238 -2.13 13.00 19.77
N VAL A 239 -2.65 12.09 20.60
CA VAL A 239 -2.36 12.05 22.05
C VAL A 239 -0.88 11.79 22.31
N ARG A 240 -0.27 10.81 21.63
CA ARG A 240 1.16 10.48 21.76
C ARG A 240 2.07 11.60 21.24
N CYS A 241 1.56 12.41 20.33
CA CYS A 241 2.21 13.62 19.86
C CYS A 241 1.93 14.85 20.74
N GLN A 242 1.17 14.72 21.82
CA GLN A 242 0.77 15.79 22.74
C GLN A 242 -0.08 16.89 22.07
N ARG A 243 -0.92 16.51 21.10
CA ARG A 243 -1.74 17.43 20.25
C ARG A 243 -3.23 17.37 20.50
N GLN A 244 -3.72 16.35 21.18
CA GLN A 244 -5.11 16.39 21.65
C GLN A 244 -5.17 17.19 22.93
N LYS A 245 -5.96 18.27 22.92
CA LYS A 245 -6.52 18.80 24.18
C LYS A 245 -7.35 17.67 24.77
N ILE A 246 -6.92 17.13 25.90
CA ILE A 246 -7.77 16.26 26.71
C ILE A 246 -9.01 17.10 27.01
N LYS A 247 -10.09 16.92 26.26
CA LYS A 247 -11.41 17.29 26.77
C LYS A 247 -11.53 16.40 27.99
N GLN A 248 -11.62 17.00 29.18
CA GLN A 248 -12.15 16.31 30.33
C GLN A 248 -13.51 15.80 29.89
N VAL A 249 -13.56 14.55 29.46
CA VAL A 249 -14.80 13.82 29.42
C VAL A 249 -15.10 13.67 30.90
N ASN A 250 -16.07 14.43 31.40
CA ASN A 250 -16.78 14.04 32.61
C ASN A 250 -17.47 12.73 32.25
N ILE A 251 -16.70 11.64 32.27
CA ILE A 251 -17.25 10.30 32.26
C ILE A 251 -17.89 10.22 33.63
N ASP A 252 -19.21 10.30 33.64
CA ASP A 252 -19.98 9.89 34.79
C ASP A 252 -19.65 8.40 34.98
N ILE A 253 -18.76 8.10 35.93
CA ILE A 253 -18.23 6.73 36.19
C ILE A 253 -19.37 5.79 36.63
N ASN A 254 -20.58 6.30 36.77
CA ASN A 254 -21.81 5.55 37.00
C ASN A 254 -22.42 4.90 35.75
N GLN A 255 -21.82 4.99 34.56
CA GLN A 255 -22.16 4.04 33.50
C GLN A 255 -21.60 2.66 33.89
N GLN A 256 -22.45 1.86 34.54
CA GLN A 256 -22.23 0.49 34.97
C GLN A 256 -21.53 -0.33 33.89
N PHE A 257 -20.21 -0.45 33.99
CA PHE A 257 -19.53 -1.62 33.44
C PHE A 257 -20.04 -2.83 34.24
N PRO A 258 -20.53 -3.89 33.57
CA PRO A 258 -20.90 -5.11 34.27
C PRO A 258 -19.68 -5.61 35.05
N SER A 259 -19.91 -6.13 36.26
CA SER A 259 -18.88 -6.87 37.00
C SER A 259 -18.22 -7.87 36.05
N LEU A 260 -16.90 -8.05 36.14
CA LEU A 260 -16.17 -9.05 35.34
C LEU A 260 -16.78 -10.45 35.54
N GLU A 261 -17.39 -10.69 36.70
CA GLU A 261 -18.11 -11.92 37.07
C GLU A 261 -19.41 -12.12 36.28
N ASN A 262 -19.96 -11.06 35.69
CA ASN A 262 -21.22 -11.06 34.93
C ASN A 262 -21.01 -11.11 33.40
N ILE A 263 -19.77 -11.17 32.94
CA ILE A 263 -19.46 -11.33 31.51
C ILE A 263 -19.49 -12.83 31.22
N ALA A 264 -20.52 -13.28 30.49
CA ALA A 264 -20.64 -14.69 30.09
C ALA A 264 -19.44 -15.11 29.23
N GLU A 265 -18.81 -16.24 29.59
CA GLU A 265 -17.75 -16.84 28.77
C GLU A 265 -18.32 -17.23 27.40
N VAL A 266 -17.66 -16.78 26.33
CA VAL A 266 -17.96 -17.27 24.98
C VAL A 266 -17.36 -18.66 24.87
N SER A 267 -18.23 -19.68 24.85
CA SER A 267 -17.81 -21.06 24.59
C SER A 267 -17.25 -21.16 23.18
N LEU A 268 -16.01 -21.63 23.05
CA LEU A 268 -15.36 -21.97 21.78
C LEU A 268 -16.04 -23.17 21.11
#